data_AF-A0AAI8X1X4-F1
#
_entry.id   AF-A0AAI8X1X4-F1
#
_cell.length_a   1.000
_cell.length_b   1.000
_cell.length_c   1.000
_cell.angle_alpha   90.00
_cell.angle_beta   90.00
_cell.angle_gamma   90.00
#
_symmetry.space_group_name_H-M   'P 1'
#
loop_
_entity.id
_entity.type
_entity.pdbx_description
1 polymer ?
#
loop_
_entity_poly.entity_id
_entity_poly.type
_entity_poly.pdbx_seq_one_letter_code
_entity_poly.pdbx_strand_id
1 'polypeptide(L)'
;MTTVLVGQPVGADEVVADYLDHVATLGLSGRAVRDRIRIARDFTARHRDLHAWMTLPAAERIAEIRDTGAWPLICHTIGTGRLRLDVELAAVKQLTGLGRAVEDRDPSGFAALRNAGIRLGWRSSWVETVLGECLAVVLAHHGGMVADLTGDALDDFDAALSRTVVPPSSRRAYRGRLASLRQLLFETAVIDTAPKRRRWARSLEQRFTEVEMPDPIRQTLLRYIGVRAAVLRPKSVESLINDLLPFAEYLTAHHPDVISLRELDRSCIEGYLKWNRTRGWRGQRAAAGAGRTVSAAVAQSAVLSLRNLLDDITAWGWAQAPPRRLVFAADVPKLDQPLPRALAPDVDAAVMNAVAHLQDPFARIGLTVLRGAGLRAGNCSTSNWAASSTTDRPEPG
;
A
#
# COMPACT_ATOMS: atom_id res chain seq x y z
N MET A 1 22.91 10.64 30.07
CA MET A 1 22.17 9.43 30.46
C MET A 1 21.04 9.86 31.39
N THR A 2 19.85 10.07 30.84
CA THR A 2 18.63 10.25 31.63
C THR A 2 17.70 9.14 31.18
N THR A 3 17.74 8.02 31.90
CA THR A 3 16.80 6.93 31.74
C THR A 3 15.41 7.46 32.13
N VAL A 4 14.57 7.75 31.14
CA VAL A 4 13.16 8.06 31.39
C VAL A 4 12.52 6.76 31.87
N LEU A 5 12.31 6.66 33.18
CA LEU A 5 11.57 5.59 33.81
C LEU A 5 10.14 5.60 33.24
N VAL A 6 9.77 4.49 32.61
CA VAL A 6 8.38 4.18 32.28
C VAL A 6 7.60 4.12 33.60
N GLY A 7 6.65 5.04 33.79
CA GLY A 7 5.67 4.97 34.88
C GLY A 7 5.68 6.09 35.94
N GLN A 8 6.33 7.24 35.72
CA GLN A 8 6.04 8.43 36.54
C GLN A 8 4.76 9.11 36.04
N PRO A 9 3.85 9.58 36.93
CA PRO A 9 2.69 10.35 36.50
C PRO A 9 3.16 11.60 35.78
N VAL A 10 2.68 11.81 34.56
CA VAL A 10 2.94 13.04 33.82
C VAL A 10 2.15 14.14 34.51
N GLY A 11 2.83 14.95 35.32
CA GLY A 11 2.21 16.02 36.09
C GLY A 11 1.50 17.00 35.16
N ALA A 12 0.17 17.04 35.25
CA ALA A 12 -0.69 17.93 34.46
C ALA A 12 -0.18 19.38 34.43
N ASP A 13 0.32 19.88 35.56
CA ASP A 13 0.80 21.26 35.70
C ASP A 13 2.12 21.51 34.92
N GLU A 14 3.02 20.50 34.88
CA GLU A 14 4.28 20.57 34.14
C GLU A 14 4.05 20.49 32.62
N VAL A 15 3.10 19.65 32.19
CA VAL A 15 2.70 19.56 30.77
C VAL A 15 2.07 20.84 30.29
N VAL A 16 1.20 21.45 31.10
CA VAL A 16 0.60 22.73 30.74
C VAL A 16 1.68 23.80 30.65
N ALA A 17 2.54 23.95 31.65
CA ALA A 17 3.60 24.98 31.63
C ALA A 17 4.46 24.89 30.35
N ASP A 18 4.99 23.70 30.05
CA ASP A 18 5.80 23.45 28.86
C ASP A 18 5.03 23.69 27.54
N TYR A 19 3.76 23.28 27.48
CA TYR A 19 2.94 23.54 26.31
C TYR A 19 2.63 25.03 26.12
N LEU A 20 2.49 25.81 27.20
CA LEU A 20 2.28 27.25 27.10
C LEU A 20 3.53 27.96 26.54
N ASP A 21 4.72 27.55 26.97
CA ASP A 21 5.98 28.05 26.42
C ASP A 21 6.09 27.72 24.93
N HIS A 22 5.73 26.48 24.54
CA HIS A 22 5.65 26.10 23.13
C HIS A 22 4.66 26.96 22.34
N VAL A 23 3.44 27.18 22.86
CA VAL A 23 2.42 28.01 22.18
C VAL A 23 2.90 29.43 21.95
N ALA A 24 3.72 29.99 22.85
CA ALA A 24 4.30 31.32 22.67
C ALA A 24 5.26 31.40 21.46
N THR A 25 5.90 30.29 21.08
CA THR A 25 6.82 30.24 19.93
C THR A 25 6.12 30.08 18.57
N LEU A 26 4.85 29.67 18.54
CA LEU A 26 4.14 29.29 17.32
C LEU A 26 3.67 30.48 16.44
N GLY A 27 3.87 31.73 16.88
CA GLY A 27 3.47 32.92 16.12
C GLY A 27 1.97 33.02 15.82
N LEU A 28 1.13 32.44 16.69
CA LEU A 28 -0.33 32.39 16.50
C LEU A 28 -0.99 33.74 16.80
N SER A 29 -2.19 33.96 16.23
CA SER A 29 -3.01 35.12 16.60
C SER A 29 -3.38 35.11 18.09
N GLY A 30 -3.55 36.28 18.70
CA GLY A 30 -3.89 36.38 20.13
C GLY A 30 -5.17 35.63 20.52
N ARG A 31 -6.15 35.49 19.61
CA ARG A 31 -7.34 34.66 19.82
C ARG A 31 -6.98 33.17 19.86
N ALA A 32 -6.21 32.70 18.89
CA ALA A 32 -5.78 31.31 18.82
C ALA A 32 -4.91 30.92 20.03
N VAL A 33 -4.01 31.80 20.48
CA VAL A 33 -3.25 31.59 21.73
C VAL A 33 -4.20 31.40 22.91
N ARG A 34 -5.13 32.34 23.15
CA ARG A 34 -6.10 32.23 24.26
C ARG A 34 -6.92 30.95 24.21
N ASP A 35 -7.39 30.54 23.03
CA ASP A 35 -8.13 29.29 22.86
C ASP A 35 -7.27 28.07 23.21
N ARG A 36 -6.00 28.02 22.77
CA ARG A 36 -5.06 26.92 23.09
C ARG A 36 -4.75 26.85 24.58
N ILE A 37 -4.56 27.99 25.24
CA ILE A 37 -4.33 28.07 26.69
C ILE A 37 -5.54 27.55 27.46
N ARG A 38 -6.75 28.02 27.10
CA ARG A 38 -8.00 27.57 27.74
C ARG A 38 -8.19 26.07 27.58
N ILE A 39 -8.10 25.56 26.34
CA ILE A 39 -8.26 24.13 26.04
C ILE A 39 -7.26 23.29 26.83
N ALA A 40 -5.98 23.71 26.89
CA ALA A 40 -4.98 22.95 27.63
C ALA A 40 -5.28 22.87 29.12
N ARG A 41 -5.66 23.99 29.75
CA ARG A 41 -6.02 24.04 31.17
C ARG A 41 -7.28 23.22 31.48
N ASP A 42 -8.32 23.36 30.66
CA ASP A 42 -9.58 22.64 30.86
C ASP A 42 -9.39 21.13 30.69
N PHE A 43 -8.59 20.73 29.71
CA PHE A 43 -8.33 19.32 29.42
C PHE A 43 -7.51 18.64 30.54
N THR A 44 -6.42 19.26 31.00
CA THR A 44 -5.59 18.68 32.06
C THR A 44 -6.21 18.82 33.46
N ALA A 45 -7.13 19.76 33.67
CA ALA A 45 -7.96 19.80 34.87
C ALA A 45 -8.91 18.59 34.94
N ARG A 46 -9.46 18.16 33.79
CA ARG A 46 -10.31 16.96 33.69
C ARG A 46 -9.48 15.67 33.76
N HIS A 47 -8.33 15.65 33.10
CA HIS A 47 -7.41 14.50 33.02
C HIS A 47 -6.08 14.84 33.69
N ARG A 48 -6.06 14.75 35.02
CA ARG A 48 -4.85 14.99 35.83
C ARG A 48 -3.70 14.04 35.49
N ASP A 49 -4.02 12.82 35.05
CA ASP A 49 -3.07 11.83 34.56
C ASP A 49 -3.38 11.47 33.10
N LEU A 50 -2.51 11.92 32.19
CA LEU A 50 -2.63 11.65 30.77
C LEU A 50 -2.32 10.20 30.40
N HIS A 51 -1.59 9.46 31.24
CA HIS A 51 -1.38 8.03 31.03
C HIS A 51 -2.67 7.26 31.29
N ALA A 52 -3.38 7.57 32.39
CA ALA A 52 -4.71 7.02 32.66
C ALA A 52 -5.67 7.35 31.50
N TRP A 53 -5.66 8.59 31.00
CA TRP A 53 -6.46 8.95 29.83
C TRP A 53 -6.12 8.09 28.60
N MET A 54 -4.84 7.80 28.33
CA MET A 54 -4.43 6.94 27.21
C MET A 54 -4.90 5.48 27.30
N THR A 55 -5.30 5.02 28.49
CA THR A 55 -5.89 3.67 28.66
C THR A 55 -7.37 3.59 28.26
N LEU A 56 -8.04 4.72 28.05
CA LEU A 56 -9.43 4.75 27.62
C LEU A 56 -9.58 4.19 26.18
N PRO A 57 -10.76 3.66 25.81
CA PRO A 57 -11.02 3.20 24.46
C PRO A 57 -10.71 4.28 23.41
N ALA A 58 -10.08 3.90 22.29
CA ALA A 58 -9.65 4.85 21.26
C ALA A 58 -10.80 5.71 20.71
N ALA A 59 -12.02 5.15 20.61
CA ALA A 59 -13.20 5.87 20.15
C ALA A 59 -13.59 7.03 21.09
N GLU A 60 -13.51 6.83 22.42
CA GLU A 60 -13.80 7.84 23.42
C GLU A 60 -12.77 8.96 23.39
N ARG A 61 -11.49 8.59 23.33
CA ARG A 61 -10.38 9.55 23.22
C ARG A 61 -10.50 10.43 21.98
N ILE A 62 -10.87 9.85 20.84
CA ILE A 62 -11.04 10.59 19.58
C ILE A 62 -12.24 11.53 19.62
N ALA A 63 -13.37 11.09 20.18
CA ALA A 63 -14.52 11.94 20.38
C ALA A 63 -14.17 13.13 21.26
N GLU A 64 -13.53 12.90 22.40
CA GLU A 64 -13.14 13.98 23.31
C GLU A 64 -12.11 14.94 22.69
N ILE A 65 -11.09 14.43 22.00
CA ILE A 65 -10.12 15.26 21.29
C ILE A 65 -10.80 16.17 20.26
N ARG A 66 -11.78 15.64 19.52
CA ARG A 66 -12.53 16.41 18.52
C ARG A 66 -13.38 17.49 19.18
N ASP A 67 -14.04 17.16 20.28
CA ASP A 67 -15.00 18.05 20.93
C ASP A 67 -14.28 19.15 21.73
N THR A 68 -13.12 18.84 22.32
CA THR A 68 -12.31 19.79 23.09
C THR A 68 -11.30 20.57 22.25
N GLY A 69 -10.87 20.02 21.11
CA GLY A 69 -9.76 20.56 20.33
C GLY A 69 -8.38 20.32 20.95
N ALA A 70 -8.25 19.38 21.90
CA ALA A 70 -7.02 19.13 22.64
C ALA A 70 -5.89 18.43 21.83
N TRP A 71 -6.15 18.03 20.58
CA TRP A 71 -5.17 17.34 19.73
C TRP A 71 -3.76 17.97 19.71
N PRO A 72 -3.60 19.30 19.63
CA PRO A 72 -2.27 19.90 19.57
C PRO A 72 -1.51 19.83 20.89
N LEU A 73 -2.21 19.85 22.04
CA LEU A 73 -1.61 19.56 23.33
C LEU A 73 -1.09 18.12 23.34
N ILE A 74 -1.94 17.16 22.94
CA ILE A 74 -1.56 15.74 22.88
C ILE A 74 -0.37 15.52 21.93
N CYS A 75 -0.36 16.18 20.76
CA CYS A 75 0.78 16.15 19.83
C CYS A 75 2.07 16.65 20.49
N HIS A 76 2.00 17.78 21.19
CA HIS A 76 3.15 18.35 21.88
C HIS A 76 3.67 17.39 22.96
N THR A 77 2.79 16.85 23.80
CA THR A 77 3.16 15.90 24.87
C THR A 77 3.77 14.60 24.32
N ILE A 78 3.28 14.13 23.17
CA ILE A 78 3.88 12.98 22.46
C ILE A 78 5.23 13.36 21.84
N GLY A 79 5.30 14.55 21.22
CA GLY A 79 6.50 15.12 20.60
C GLY A 79 7.65 15.22 21.58
N THR A 80 7.41 15.80 22.77
CA THR A 80 8.38 15.89 23.87
C THR A 80 8.70 14.54 24.54
N GLY A 81 8.01 13.47 24.15
CA GLY A 81 8.28 12.11 24.63
C GLY A 81 7.67 11.80 26.00
N ARG A 82 6.89 12.72 26.58
CA ARG A 82 6.17 12.55 27.85
C ARG A 82 4.97 11.60 27.72
N LEU A 83 4.40 11.46 26.51
CA LEU A 83 3.32 10.51 26.23
C LEU A 83 3.67 9.58 25.07
N ARG A 84 3.26 8.32 25.13
CA ARG A 84 3.42 7.35 24.03
C ARG A 84 2.13 7.22 23.24
N LEU A 85 2.23 7.20 21.92
CA LEU A 85 1.11 6.99 21.01
C LEU A 85 0.81 5.50 20.86
N ASP A 86 -0.39 5.05 21.17
CA ASP A 86 -0.81 3.70 20.80
C ASP A 86 -1.22 3.61 19.32
N VAL A 87 -1.17 2.39 18.79
CA VAL A 87 -1.43 2.11 17.38
C VAL A 87 -2.91 2.31 17.01
N GLU A 88 -3.84 2.20 17.96
CA GLU A 88 -5.26 2.40 17.71
C GLU A 88 -5.57 3.88 17.43
N LEU A 89 -5.03 4.78 18.26
CA LEU A 89 -5.14 6.22 18.05
C LEU A 89 -4.41 6.65 16.78
N ALA A 90 -3.24 6.06 16.50
CA ALA A 90 -2.48 6.29 15.26
C ALA A 90 -3.24 5.87 14.00
N ALA A 91 -4.07 4.82 14.09
CA ALA A 91 -4.79 4.27 12.95
C ALA A 91 -6.08 5.04 12.60
N VAL A 92 -6.72 5.65 13.60
CA VAL A 92 -8.06 6.24 13.43
C VAL A 92 -8.01 7.77 13.33
N LYS A 93 -6.97 8.43 13.86
CA LYS A 93 -6.86 9.89 13.86
C LYS A 93 -6.06 10.41 12.65
N GLN A 94 -6.48 11.55 12.09
CA GLN A 94 -5.61 12.35 11.22
C GLN A 94 -4.50 12.98 12.08
N LEU A 95 -3.26 12.50 11.90
CA LEU A 95 -2.09 12.83 12.73
C LEU A 95 -1.43 14.16 12.35
N THR A 96 -2.23 15.13 11.89
CA THR A 96 -1.76 16.46 11.49
C THR A 96 -0.99 17.11 12.64
N GLY A 97 0.22 17.58 12.36
CA GLY A 97 1.10 18.22 13.34
C GLY A 97 2.00 17.28 14.12
N LEU A 98 1.69 15.97 14.20
CA LEU A 98 2.51 14.99 14.92
C LEU A 98 3.92 14.89 14.33
N GLY A 99 4.03 14.84 12.99
CA GLY A 99 5.32 14.74 12.30
C GLY A 99 6.29 15.84 12.72
N ARG A 100 5.82 17.10 12.77
CA ARG A 100 6.64 18.23 13.23
C ARG A 100 6.97 18.15 14.71
N ALA A 101 5.98 17.86 15.57
CA ALA A 101 6.20 17.77 17.01
C ALA A 101 7.25 16.70 17.39
N VAL A 102 7.30 15.59 16.64
CA VAL A 102 8.32 14.54 16.85
C VAL A 102 9.66 14.92 16.21
N GLU A 103 9.66 15.60 15.06
CA GLU A 103 10.89 16.12 14.44
C GLU A 103 11.58 17.17 15.33
N ASP A 104 10.83 18.03 16.01
CA ASP A 104 11.38 19.03 16.93
C ASP A 104 12.17 18.39 18.10
N ARG A 105 11.86 17.14 18.45
CA ARG A 105 12.62 16.36 19.45
C ARG A 105 13.96 15.84 18.91
N ASP A 106 14.03 15.50 17.63
CA ASP A 106 15.25 15.00 16.98
C ASP A 106 15.46 15.59 15.57
N PRO A 107 15.76 16.90 15.46
CA PRO A 107 15.93 17.54 14.15
C PRO A 107 17.09 16.93 13.36
N SER A 108 18.15 16.52 14.06
CA SER A 108 19.34 15.90 13.48
C SER A 108 19.04 14.54 12.85
N GLY A 109 18.32 13.67 13.55
CA GLY A 109 17.97 12.34 13.06
C GLY A 109 17.04 12.41 11.84
N PHE A 110 16.04 13.29 11.88
CA PHE A 110 15.16 13.53 10.74
C PHE A 110 15.93 14.09 9.54
N ALA A 111 16.83 15.07 9.76
CA ALA A 111 17.67 15.61 8.69
C ALA A 111 18.61 14.55 8.09
N ALA A 112 19.19 13.67 8.91
CA ALA A 112 20.06 12.59 8.45
C ALA A 112 19.31 11.61 7.53
N LEU A 113 18.12 11.17 7.94
CA LEU A 113 17.27 10.27 7.15
C LEU A 113 16.73 10.95 5.89
N ARG A 114 16.37 12.24 5.97
CA ARG A 114 15.95 13.04 4.82
C ARG A 114 17.05 13.09 3.75
N ASN A 115 18.28 13.39 4.17
CA ASN A 115 19.45 13.40 3.30
C ASN A 115 19.73 12.02 2.71
N ALA A 116 19.55 10.95 3.48
CA ALA A 116 19.68 9.57 2.97
C ALA A 116 18.65 9.27 1.87
N GLY A 117 17.38 9.67 2.06
CA GLY A 117 16.33 9.49 1.05
C GLY A 117 16.64 10.23 -0.26
N ILE A 118 17.20 11.43 -0.17
CA ILE A 118 17.64 12.21 -1.35
C ILE A 118 18.81 11.50 -2.06
N ARG A 119 19.80 10.97 -1.33
CA ARG A 119 20.91 10.19 -1.91
C ARG A 119 20.44 8.92 -2.64
N LEU A 120 19.39 8.28 -2.14
CA LEU A 120 18.73 7.14 -2.79
C LEU A 120 17.93 7.54 -4.05
N GLY A 121 17.87 8.83 -4.40
CA GLY A 121 17.12 9.33 -5.56
C GLY A 121 15.61 9.32 -5.36
N TRP A 122 15.12 9.29 -4.12
CA TRP A 122 13.68 9.32 -3.85
C TRP A 122 13.11 10.71 -4.11
N ARG A 123 11.83 10.76 -4.49
CA ARG A 123 11.09 12.02 -4.58
C ARG A 123 10.99 12.65 -3.19
N SER A 124 11.25 13.95 -3.07
CA SER A 124 11.18 14.66 -1.79
C SER A 124 9.84 14.49 -1.09
N SER A 125 8.72 14.50 -1.83
CA SER A 125 7.39 14.25 -1.28
C SER A 125 7.22 12.85 -0.67
N TRP A 126 7.88 11.84 -1.22
CA TRP A 126 7.90 10.49 -0.66
C TRP A 126 8.75 10.42 0.61
N VAL A 127 9.90 11.10 0.63
CA VAL A 127 10.76 11.20 1.81
C VAL A 127 9.97 11.83 2.97
N GLU A 128 9.32 12.98 2.76
CA GLU A 128 8.51 13.62 3.80
C GLU A 128 7.33 12.75 4.25
N THR A 129 6.74 11.97 3.33
CA THR A 129 5.70 11.00 3.69
C THR A 129 6.24 9.90 4.62
N VAL A 130 7.42 9.35 4.33
CA VAL A 130 8.05 8.32 5.18
C VAL A 130 8.44 8.91 6.54
N LEU A 131 9.01 10.12 6.59
CA LEU A 131 9.42 10.75 7.83
C LEU A 131 8.21 11.19 8.69
N GLY A 132 7.27 11.92 8.11
CA GLY A 132 6.14 12.49 8.83
C GLY A 132 5.02 11.50 9.17
N GLU A 133 4.77 10.51 8.31
CA GLU A 133 3.64 9.58 8.49
C GLU A 133 4.06 8.17 8.94
N CYS A 134 5.36 7.86 8.99
CA CYS A 134 5.84 6.56 9.45
C CYS A 134 6.89 6.69 10.56
N LEU A 135 8.01 7.39 10.32
CA LEU A 135 9.05 7.55 11.35
C LEU A 135 8.48 8.24 12.58
N ALA A 136 7.78 9.37 12.41
CA ALA A 136 7.19 10.09 13.53
C ALA A 136 6.20 9.23 14.33
N VAL A 137 5.42 8.38 13.66
CA VAL A 137 4.46 7.48 14.33
C VAL A 137 5.18 6.38 15.09
N VAL A 138 6.23 5.79 14.51
CA VAL A 138 7.06 4.78 15.18
C VAL A 138 7.75 5.39 16.41
N LEU A 139 8.36 6.56 16.29
CA LEU A 139 9.01 7.28 17.40
C LEU A 139 8.02 7.79 18.45
N ALA A 140 6.78 8.09 18.06
CA ALA A 140 5.70 8.41 18.99
C ALA A 140 5.25 7.17 19.78
N HIS A 141 5.25 6.00 19.13
CA HIS A 141 4.86 4.73 19.75
C HIS A 141 5.94 4.13 20.64
N HIS A 142 7.14 3.97 20.10
CA HIS A 142 8.30 3.40 20.79
C HIS A 142 8.91 4.40 21.79
N GLY A 143 9.03 5.66 21.36
CA GLY A 143 9.84 6.66 22.04
C GLY A 143 11.27 6.75 21.56
N GLY A 144 12.03 7.63 22.22
CA GLY A 144 13.45 7.86 21.93
C GLY A 144 13.68 8.74 20.72
N MET A 145 14.94 8.79 20.31
CA MET A 145 15.42 9.46 19.11
C MET A 145 15.56 8.46 17.95
N VAL A 146 15.85 8.95 16.74
CA VAL A 146 16.11 8.08 15.59
C VAL A 146 17.23 7.09 15.90
N ALA A 147 18.28 7.53 16.59
CA ALA A 147 19.42 6.69 16.96
C ALA A 147 19.07 5.51 17.90
N ASP A 148 17.93 5.59 18.61
CA ASP A 148 17.49 4.55 19.55
C ASP A 148 16.65 3.46 18.85
N LEU A 149 16.33 3.62 17.56
CA LEU A 149 15.49 2.67 16.83
C LEU A 149 16.25 1.39 16.50
N THR A 150 15.64 0.25 16.82
CA THR A 150 16.16 -1.08 16.48
C THR A 150 15.28 -1.77 15.44
N GLY A 151 15.79 -2.84 14.83
CA GLY A 151 14.97 -3.71 13.97
C GLY A 151 13.76 -4.28 14.71
N ASP A 152 13.96 -4.68 15.97
CA ASP A 152 12.91 -5.25 16.83
C ASP A 152 11.80 -4.23 17.11
N ALA A 153 12.15 -2.97 17.38
CA ALA A 153 11.15 -1.90 17.57
C ALA A 153 10.23 -1.73 16.33
N LEU A 154 10.77 -1.92 15.13
CA LEU A 154 10.00 -1.85 13.88
C LEU A 154 9.15 -3.11 13.65
N ASP A 155 9.59 -4.26 14.15
CA ASP A 155 8.86 -5.53 14.07
C ASP A 155 7.70 -5.53 15.09
N ASP A 156 7.94 -5.04 16.31
CA ASP A 156 6.93 -4.85 17.36
C ASP A 156 5.82 -3.89 16.89
N PHE A 157 6.18 -2.81 16.22
CA PHE A 157 5.20 -1.88 15.64
C PHE A 157 4.36 -2.54 14.52
N ASP A 158 4.95 -3.33 13.62
CA ASP A 158 4.18 -4.06 12.59
C ASP A 158 3.28 -5.15 13.20
N ALA A 159 3.74 -5.81 14.28
CA ALA A 159 2.95 -6.77 15.03
C ALA A 159 1.76 -6.10 15.74
N ALA A 160 1.96 -4.93 16.36
CA ALA A 160 0.89 -4.13 16.94
C ALA A 160 -0.14 -3.69 15.87
N LEU A 161 0.33 -3.15 14.74
CA LEU A 161 -0.54 -2.77 13.60
C LEU A 161 -1.34 -3.94 13.02
N SER A 162 -0.79 -5.15 13.09
CA SER A 162 -1.45 -6.37 12.62
C SER A 162 -2.59 -6.81 13.55
N ARG A 163 -2.46 -6.55 14.86
CA ARG A 163 -3.49 -6.83 15.87
C ARG A 163 -4.61 -5.79 15.88
N THR A 164 -4.31 -4.54 15.51
CA THR A 164 -5.31 -3.47 15.46
C THR A 164 -6.27 -3.62 14.27
N VAL A 165 -7.54 -3.28 14.49
CA VAL A 165 -8.59 -3.23 13.46
C VAL A 165 -8.40 -1.99 12.59
N VAL A 166 -7.60 -2.14 11.54
CA VAL A 166 -7.29 -1.09 10.56
C VAL A 166 -7.71 -1.56 9.15
N PRO A 167 -8.25 -0.68 8.28
CA PRO A 167 -8.56 -1.05 6.91
C PRO A 167 -7.37 -1.70 6.17
N PRO A 168 -7.60 -2.75 5.36
CA PRO A 168 -6.52 -3.45 4.65
C PRO A 168 -5.65 -2.56 3.76
N SER A 169 -6.23 -1.50 3.19
CA SER A 169 -5.53 -0.49 2.40
C SER A 169 -4.53 0.30 3.23
N SER A 170 -4.95 0.81 4.39
CA SER A 170 -4.11 1.57 5.32
C SER A 170 -2.99 0.70 5.90
N ARG A 171 -3.29 -0.55 6.27
CA ARG A 171 -2.26 -1.52 6.71
C ARG A 171 -1.22 -1.76 5.62
N ARG A 172 -1.65 -1.89 4.35
CA ARG A 172 -0.75 -2.03 3.21
C ARG A 172 0.12 -0.79 3.00
N ALA A 173 -0.45 0.42 3.16
CA ALA A 173 0.27 1.67 3.04
C ALA A 173 1.37 1.79 4.13
N TYR A 174 1.02 1.54 5.39
CA TYR A 174 1.97 1.53 6.51
C TYR A 174 3.10 0.51 6.28
N ARG A 175 2.80 -0.72 5.85
CA ARG A 175 3.85 -1.70 5.52
C ARG A 175 4.78 -1.25 4.40
N GLY A 176 4.26 -0.55 3.39
CA GLY A 176 5.08 0.05 2.34
C GLY A 176 6.02 1.14 2.86
N ARG A 177 5.51 2.01 3.74
CA ARG A 177 6.30 3.05 4.40
C ARG A 177 7.32 2.46 5.38
N LEU A 178 6.96 1.46 6.18
CA LEU A 178 7.85 0.73 7.10
C LEU A 178 9.01 0.04 6.38
N ALA A 179 8.77 -0.52 5.19
CA ALA A 179 9.84 -1.08 4.36
C ALA A 179 10.81 0.00 3.89
N SER A 180 10.29 1.18 3.55
CA SER A 180 11.09 2.34 3.15
C SER A 180 11.86 2.92 4.34
N LEU A 181 11.23 2.98 5.51
CA LEU A 181 11.87 3.42 6.75
C LEU A 181 13.04 2.52 7.14
N ARG A 182 12.87 1.19 7.07
CA ARG A 182 13.98 0.23 7.28
C ARG A 182 15.15 0.50 6.34
N GLN A 183 14.87 0.85 5.08
CA GLN A 183 15.93 1.21 4.14
C GLN A 183 16.65 2.48 4.55
N LEU A 184 15.94 3.55 4.93
CA LEU A 184 16.60 4.77 5.39
C LEU A 184 17.46 4.54 6.64
N LEU A 185 16.94 3.79 7.61
CA LEU A 185 17.67 3.48 8.86
C LEU A 185 18.93 2.65 8.61
N PHE A 186 18.90 1.75 7.63
CA PHE A 186 20.08 1.00 7.21
C PHE A 186 21.11 1.90 6.50
N GLU A 187 20.67 2.76 5.58
CA GLU A 187 21.56 3.71 4.88
C GLU A 187 22.21 4.74 5.81
N THR A 188 21.59 5.02 6.97
CA THR A 188 22.17 5.88 8.01
C THR A 188 22.89 5.09 9.11
N ALA A 189 23.06 3.77 8.96
CA ALA A 189 23.69 2.88 9.94
C ALA A 189 23.06 2.94 11.34
N VAL A 190 21.76 3.23 11.42
CA VAL A 190 20.99 3.13 12.67
C VAL A 190 20.62 1.68 12.96
N ILE A 191 20.35 0.90 11.90
CA ILE A 191 20.17 -0.54 11.99
C ILE A 191 21.17 -1.24 11.07
N ASP A 192 21.73 -2.35 11.54
CA ASP A 192 22.70 -3.15 10.75
C ASP A 192 22.02 -4.20 9.87
N THR A 193 20.73 -4.46 10.12
CA THR A 193 19.97 -5.41 9.31
C THR A 193 19.57 -4.76 8.00
N ALA A 194 20.21 -5.19 6.91
CA ALA A 194 19.85 -4.78 5.56
C ALA A 194 18.33 -4.95 5.35
N PRO A 195 17.63 -3.93 4.81
CA PRO A 195 16.20 -4.03 4.56
C PRO A 195 15.99 -5.28 3.71
N LYS A 196 15.16 -6.19 4.19
CA LYS A 196 14.70 -7.32 3.38
C LYS A 196 14.10 -6.68 2.15
N ARG A 197 14.80 -6.73 1.00
CA ARG A 197 14.21 -6.35 -0.28
C ARG A 197 12.87 -7.05 -0.27
N ARG A 198 11.78 -6.27 -0.34
CA ARG A 198 10.45 -6.81 -0.61
C ARG A 198 10.74 -7.81 -1.72
N ARG A 199 10.53 -9.12 -1.50
CA ARG A 199 10.89 -10.16 -2.47
C ARG A 199 10.12 -9.81 -3.74
N TRP A 200 10.68 -8.95 -4.58
CA TRP A 200 9.94 -8.22 -5.57
C TRP A 200 9.92 -9.16 -6.74
N ALA A 201 8.83 -9.92 -6.78
CA ALA A 201 8.65 -11.10 -7.59
C ALA A 201 9.72 -12.16 -7.27
N ARG A 202 9.27 -13.40 -7.02
CA ARG A 202 10.09 -14.55 -7.37
C ARG A 202 10.65 -14.29 -8.78
N SER A 203 11.95 -14.49 -9.01
CA SER A 203 12.51 -14.34 -10.37
C SER A 203 11.68 -15.16 -11.36
N LEU A 204 11.74 -14.84 -12.65
CA LEU A 204 11.07 -15.63 -13.66
C LEU A 204 11.41 -17.12 -13.46
N GLU A 205 12.68 -17.43 -13.27
CA GLU A 205 13.19 -18.78 -13.02
C GLU A 205 12.56 -19.40 -11.77
N GLN A 206 12.59 -18.70 -10.63
CA GLN A 206 12.01 -19.18 -9.36
C GLN A 206 10.53 -19.51 -9.47
N ARG A 207 9.75 -18.70 -10.20
CA ARG A 207 8.30 -18.95 -10.39
C ARG A 207 8.04 -20.21 -11.20
N PHE A 208 8.91 -20.51 -12.17
CA PHE A 208 8.82 -21.73 -12.94
C PHE A 208 9.32 -22.92 -12.12
N THR A 209 10.40 -22.80 -11.34
CA THR A 209 10.93 -23.88 -10.48
C THR A 209 9.90 -24.45 -9.51
N GLU A 210 9.04 -23.59 -8.96
CA GLU A 210 7.99 -24.02 -8.03
C GLU A 210 6.84 -24.81 -8.69
N VAL A 211 6.75 -24.80 -10.02
CA VAL A 211 5.79 -25.61 -10.75
C VAL A 211 6.52 -26.81 -11.35
N GLU A 212 6.08 -27.99 -10.96
CA GLU A 212 6.56 -29.24 -11.55
C GLU A 212 6.12 -29.29 -13.02
N MET A 213 7.09 -29.47 -13.91
CA MET A 213 6.89 -29.64 -15.35
C MET A 213 8.17 -30.19 -15.99
N PRO A 214 8.07 -30.89 -17.13
CA PRO A 214 9.21 -31.33 -17.91
C PRO A 214 10.15 -30.18 -18.31
N ASP A 215 11.46 -30.43 -18.25
CA ASP A 215 12.48 -29.43 -18.57
C ASP A 215 12.36 -28.81 -19.98
N PRO A 216 12.04 -29.57 -21.05
CA PRO A 216 11.84 -28.97 -22.38
C PRO A 216 10.71 -27.93 -22.40
N ILE A 217 9.62 -28.19 -21.68
CA ILE A 217 8.48 -27.26 -21.55
C ILE A 217 8.93 -26.03 -20.75
N ARG A 218 9.60 -26.24 -19.60
CA ARG A 218 10.14 -25.16 -18.75
C ARG A 218 11.04 -24.21 -19.53
N GLN A 219 12.01 -24.75 -20.25
CA GLN A 219 12.97 -23.99 -21.05
C GLN A 219 12.26 -23.17 -22.14
N THR A 220 11.25 -23.75 -22.80
CA THR A 220 10.48 -23.06 -23.84
C THR A 220 9.68 -21.90 -23.29
N LEU A 221 9.00 -22.10 -22.15
CA LEU A 221 8.21 -21.05 -21.51
C LEU A 221 9.10 -19.90 -21.01
N LEU A 222 10.23 -20.21 -20.37
CA LEU A 222 11.21 -19.21 -19.93
C LEU A 222 11.77 -18.42 -21.12
N ARG A 223 12.16 -19.10 -22.21
CA ARG A 223 12.64 -18.44 -23.43
C ARG A 223 11.58 -17.52 -24.03
N TYR A 224 10.33 -17.98 -24.13
CA TYR A 224 9.22 -17.20 -24.67
C TYR A 224 8.98 -15.94 -23.84
N ILE A 225 8.90 -16.08 -22.51
CA ILE A 225 8.71 -14.94 -21.61
C ILE A 225 9.88 -13.96 -21.68
N GLY A 226 11.12 -14.46 -21.78
CA GLY A 226 12.31 -13.62 -21.98
C GLY A 226 12.21 -12.76 -23.25
N VAL A 227 11.78 -13.35 -24.37
CA VAL A 227 11.55 -12.61 -25.63
C VAL A 227 10.43 -11.57 -25.46
N ARG A 228 9.30 -11.96 -24.84
CA ARG A 228 8.17 -11.03 -24.64
C ARG A 228 8.48 -9.91 -23.64
N ALA A 229 9.37 -10.14 -22.68
CA ALA A 229 9.77 -9.13 -21.69
C ALA A 229 10.52 -7.94 -22.32
N ALA A 230 11.15 -8.12 -23.48
CA ALA A 230 11.80 -7.03 -24.21
C ALA A 230 10.82 -5.97 -24.75
N VAL A 231 9.54 -6.33 -24.92
CA VAL A 231 8.51 -5.45 -25.54
C VAL A 231 7.32 -5.15 -24.63
N LEU A 232 7.11 -5.94 -23.58
CA LEU A 232 5.98 -5.80 -22.66
C LEU A 232 6.35 -5.02 -21.40
N ARG A 233 5.38 -4.27 -20.86
CA ARG A 233 5.51 -3.66 -19.53
C ARG A 233 5.60 -4.77 -18.46
N PRO A 234 6.30 -4.55 -17.32
CA PRO A 234 6.48 -5.58 -16.28
C PRO A 234 5.18 -6.26 -15.81
N LYS A 235 4.11 -5.48 -15.64
CA LYS A 235 2.79 -6.01 -15.24
C LYS A 235 2.17 -6.95 -16.28
N SER A 236 2.41 -6.71 -17.57
CA SER A 236 1.94 -7.59 -18.64
C SER A 236 2.73 -8.90 -18.69
N VAL A 237 4.03 -8.85 -18.40
CA VAL A 237 4.87 -10.05 -18.24
C VAL A 237 4.37 -10.88 -17.05
N GLU A 238 4.03 -10.23 -15.92
CA GLU A 238 3.44 -10.91 -14.77
C GLU A 238 2.13 -11.63 -15.11
N SER A 239 1.24 -10.97 -15.86
CA SER A 239 0.00 -11.58 -16.34
C SER A 239 0.26 -12.78 -17.24
N LEU A 240 1.19 -12.66 -18.20
CA LEU A 240 1.55 -13.74 -19.12
C LEU A 240 2.03 -14.99 -18.37
N ILE A 241 2.87 -14.83 -17.33
CA ILE A 241 3.32 -15.95 -16.49
C ILE A 241 2.13 -16.59 -15.75
N ASN A 242 1.26 -15.76 -15.16
CA ASN A 242 0.07 -16.25 -14.44
C ASN A 242 -0.92 -17.00 -15.34
N ASP A 243 -0.91 -16.68 -16.64
CA ASP A 243 -1.75 -17.26 -17.67
C ASP A 243 -1.17 -18.56 -18.25
N LEU A 244 0.16 -18.70 -18.35
CA LEU A 244 0.82 -19.89 -18.92
C LEU A 244 1.15 -20.97 -17.89
N LEU A 245 1.45 -20.61 -16.64
CA LEU A 245 1.69 -21.60 -15.59
C LEU A 245 0.52 -22.60 -15.35
N PRO A 246 -0.79 -22.28 -15.54
CA PRO A 246 -1.84 -23.27 -15.26
C PRO A 246 -1.89 -24.33 -16.34
N PHE A 247 -1.41 -24.01 -17.54
CA PHE A 247 -1.26 -25.00 -18.59
C PHE A 247 -0.16 -26.01 -18.25
N ALA A 248 0.98 -25.55 -17.74
CA ALA A 248 2.05 -26.44 -17.29
C ALA A 248 1.59 -27.35 -16.14
N GLU A 249 0.91 -26.80 -15.11
CA GLU A 249 0.33 -27.60 -14.03
C GLU A 249 -0.68 -28.65 -14.55
N TYR A 250 -1.52 -28.25 -15.51
CA TYR A 250 -2.49 -29.15 -16.12
C TYR A 250 -1.81 -30.31 -16.87
N LEU A 251 -0.77 -30.03 -17.65
CA LEU A 251 -0.02 -31.07 -18.36
C LEU A 251 0.64 -32.03 -17.38
N THR A 252 1.32 -31.54 -16.36
CA THR A 252 1.97 -32.39 -15.35
C THR A 252 0.96 -33.29 -14.61
N ALA A 253 -0.23 -32.76 -14.30
CA ALA A 253 -1.24 -33.51 -13.54
C ALA A 253 -2.05 -34.50 -14.38
N HIS A 254 -2.31 -34.20 -15.66
CA HIS A 254 -3.26 -34.96 -16.50
C HIS A 254 -2.63 -35.66 -17.71
N HIS A 255 -1.44 -35.24 -18.13
CA HIS A 255 -0.73 -35.74 -19.31
C HIS A 255 0.78 -35.87 -19.00
N PRO A 256 1.18 -36.70 -18.00
CA PRO A 256 2.58 -36.80 -17.57
C PRO A 256 3.51 -37.34 -18.66
N ASP A 257 2.96 -38.06 -19.64
CA ASP A 257 3.69 -38.61 -20.79
C ASP A 257 4.12 -37.53 -21.79
N VAL A 258 3.54 -36.32 -21.73
CA VAL A 258 3.87 -35.21 -22.61
C VAL A 258 5.08 -34.47 -22.05
N ILE A 259 6.26 -34.75 -22.59
CA ILE A 259 7.53 -34.16 -22.17
C ILE A 259 7.91 -32.94 -23.01
N SER A 260 7.28 -32.77 -24.18
CA SER A 260 7.54 -31.68 -25.13
C SER A 260 6.26 -31.02 -25.63
N LEU A 261 6.32 -29.71 -25.91
CA LEU A 261 5.19 -29.02 -26.56
C LEU A 261 4.90 -29.55 -27.98
N ARG A 262 5.85 -30.24 -28.62
CA ARG A 262 5.65 -30.85 -29.96
C ARG A 262 4.69 -32.03 -29.93
N GLU A 263 4.64 -32.72 -28.80
CA GLU A 263 3.82 -33.92 -28.58
C GLU A 263 2.37 -33.54 -28.25
N LEU A 264 2.09 -32.25 -28.06
CA LEU A 264 0.74 -31.78 -27.83
C LEU A 264 -0.16 -32.17 -29.00
N ASP A 265 -1.26 -32.81 -28.63
CA ASP A 265 -2.35 -33.11 -29.53
C ASP A 265 -3.55 -32.21 -29.21
N ARG A 266 -4.63 -32.42 -29.96
CA ARG A 266 -5.86 -31.67 -29.75
C ARG A 266 -6.59 -32.10 -28.47
N SER A 267 -6.47 -33.36 -28.06
CA SER A 267 -7.16 -33.88 -26.88
C SER A 267 -6.64 -33.22 -25.59
N CYS A 268 -5.34 -32.95 -25.51
CA CYS A 268 -4.70 -32.19 -24.45
C CYS A 268 -5.31 -30.79 -24.32
N ILE A 269 -5.46 -30.08 -25.43
CA ILE A 269 -6.04 -28.73 -25.44
C ILE A 269 -7.51 -28.76 -25.02
N GLU A 270 -8.31 -29.69 -25.53
CA GLU A 270 -9.72 -29.79 -25.19
C GLU A 270 -9.94 -30.10 -23.70
N GLY A 271 -9.11 -30.98 -23.13
CA GLY A 271 -9.10 -31.23 -21.70
C GLY A 271 -8.69 -30.00 -20.89
N TYR A 272 -7.67 -29.26 -21.33
CA TYR A 272 -7.25 -28.02 -20.69
C TYR A 272 -8.36 -26.97 -20.70
N LEU A 273 -9.08 -26.79 -21.81
CA LEU A 273 -10.18 -25.81 -21.91
C LEU A 273 -11.28 -26.10 -20.89
N LYS A 274 -11.64 -27.37 -20.70
CA LYS A 274 -12.63 -27.80 -19.69
C LYS A 274 -12.13 -27.53 -18.27
N TRP A 275 -10.89 -27.94 -17.97
CA TRP A 275 -10.28 -27.76 -16.65
C TRP A 275 -10.04 -26.28 -16.29
N ASN A 276 -9.56 -25.47 -17.24
CA ASN A 276 -9.25 -24.06 -17.01
C ASN A 276 -10.49 -23.23 -16.67
N ARG A 277 -11.69 -23.67 -17.06
CA ARG A 277 -12.95 -23.03 -16.68
C ARG A 277 -13.33 -23.30 -15.22
N THR A 278 -12.93 -24.44 -14.66
CA THR A 278 -13.33 -24.90 -13.32
C THR A 278 -12.22 -24.82 -12.28
N ARG A 279 -10.98 -24.50 -12.69
CA ARG A 279 -9.85 -24.40 -11.77
C ARG A 279 -10.02 -23.31 -10.72
N GLY A 280 -9.39 -23.52 -9.57
CA GLY A 280 -9.28 -22.54 -8.49
C GLY A 280 -8.28 -21.41 -8.78
N TRP A 281 -8.27 -20.42 -7.89
CA TRP A 281 -7.29 -19.34 -7.88
C TRP A 281 -5.91 -19.81 -7.42
N ARG A 282 -4.85 -19.17 -7.92
CA ARG A 282 -3.45 -19.50 -7.59
C ARG A 282 -2.73 -18.38 -6.85
N GLY A 283 -1.65 -18.75 -6.15
CA GLY A 283 -0.80 -17.85 -5.40
C GLY A 283 -1.54 -17.13 -4.26
N GLN A 284 -1.29 -15.84 -4.09
CA GLN A 284 -1.89 -15.01 -3.02
C GLN A 284 -3.44 -15.01 -3.05
N ARG A 285 -4.05 -15.28 -4.21
CA ARG A 285 -5.51 -15.36 -4.35
C ARG A 285 -6.08 -16.74 -4.04
N ALA A 286 -5.24 -17.77 -3.88
CA ALA A 286 -5.71 -19.12 -3.53
C ALA A 286 -6.36 -19.12 -2.14
N ALA A 287 -5.71 -18.52 -1.13
CA ALA A 287 -6.26 -18.45 0.23
C ALA A 287 -7.52 -17.58 0.30
N ALA A 288 -7.51 -16.40 -0.32
CA ALA A 288 -8.67 -15.50 -0.34
C ALA A 288 -9.83 -15.99 -1.22
N GLY A 289 -9.55 -16.94 -2.12
CA GLY A 289 -10.49 -17.51 -3.08
C GLY A 289 -10.74 -19.00 -2.86
N ALA A 290 -10.47 -19.54 -1.67
CA ALA A 290 -10.70 -20.95 -1.37
C ALA A 290 -12.16 -21.32 -1.67
N GLY A 291 -12.37 -22.38 -2.46
CA GLY A 291 -13.70 -22.80 -2.93
C GLY A 291 -14.28 -22.00 -4.10
N ARG A 292 -13.59 -20.98 -4.63
CA ARG A 292 -14.05 -20.19 -5.79
C ARG A 292 -13.26 -20.55 -7.04
N THR A 293 -13.98 -20.71 -8.15
CA THR A 293 -13.39 -20.87 -9.48
C THR A 293 -12.90 -19.54 -10.04
N VAL A 294 -12.02 -19.59 -11.04
CA VAL A 294 -11.58 -18.40 -11.76
C VAL A 294 -12.71 -17.77 -12.57
N SER A 295 -12.66 -16.44 -12.73
CA SER A 295 -13.62 -15.72 -13.58
C SER A 295 -13.43 -16.07 -15.07
N ALA A 296 -14.50 -15.96 -15.86
CA ALA A 296 -14.46 -16.18 -17.32
C ALA A 296 -13.37 -15.33 -18.02
N ALA A 297 -13.14 -14.08 -17.61
CA ALA A 297 -12.10 -13.21 -18.15
C ALA A 297 -10.68 -13.77 -17.92
N VAL A 298 -10.43 -14.36 -16.75
CA VAL A 298 -9.14 -15.00 -16.43
C VAL A 298 -8.97 -16.30 -17.21
N ALA A 299 -10.02 -17.11 -17.34
CA ALA A 299 -9.99 -18.30 -18.19
C ALA A 299 -9.70 -17.92 -19.66
N GLN A 300 -10.34 -16.88 -20.17
CA GLN A 300 -10.13 -16.36 -21.53
C GLN A 300 -8.69 -15.86 -21.74
N SER A 301 -8.16 -15.07 -20.80
CA SER A 301 -6.77 -14.56 -20.85
C SER A 301 -5.75 -15.71 -20.95
N ALA A 302 -5.95 -16.77 -20.17
CA ALA A 302 -5.10 -17.95 -20.21
C ALA A 302 -5.12 -18.65 -21.58
N VAL A 303 -6.29 -18.83 -22.18
CA VAL A 303 -6.43 -19.44 -23.52
C VAL A 303 -5.82 -18.55 -24.61
N LEU A 304 -5.99 -17.24 -24.52
CA LEU A 304 -5.36 -16.28 -25.46
C LEU A 304 -3.84 -16.31 -25.35
N SER A 305 -3.30 -16.29 -24.14
CA SER A 305 -1.86 -16.38 -23.89
C SER A 305 -1.27 -17.69 -24.41
N LEU A 306 -1.96 -18.82 -24.21
CA LEU A 306 -1.56 -20.12 -24.74
C LEU A 306 -1.58 -20.14 -26.27
N ARG A 307 -2.67 -19.64 -26.89
CA ARG A 307 -2.75 -19.53 -28.35
C ARG A 307 -1.61 -18.69 -28.91
N ASN A 308 -1.35 -17.53 -28.32
CA ASN A 308 -0.29 -16.63 -28.77
C ASN A 308 1.09 -17.30 -28.64
N LEU A 309 1.36 -18.00 -27.54
CA LEU A 309 2.59 -18.79 -27.40
C LEU A 309 2.73 -19.79 -28.55
N LEU A 310 1.72 -20.61 -28.81
CA LEU A 310 1.79 -21.66 -29.84
C LEU A 310 1.87 -21.10 -31.26
N ASP A 311 1.11 -20.04 -31.56
CA ASP A 311 1.15 -19.34 -32.85
C ASP A 311 2.54 -18.68 -33.04
N ASP A 312 3.09 -18.00 -32.01
CA ASP A 312 4.41 -17.34 -32.05
C ASP A 312 5.56 -18.34 -32.24
N ILE A 313 5.62 -19.42 -31.45
CA ILE A 313 6.73 -20.40 -31.57
C ILE A 313 6.69 -21.14 -32.91
N THR A 314 5.50 -21.33 -33.48
CA THR A 314 5.33 -21.89 -34.83
C THR A 314 5.84 -20.91 -35.88
N ALA A 315 5.43 -19.64 -35.81
CA ALA A 315 5.87 -18.60 -36.74
C ALA A 315 7.38 -18.33 -36.67
N TRP A 316 7.98 -18.43 -35.47
CA TRP A 316 9.41 -18.26 -35.26
C TRP A 316 10.23 -19.53 -35.56
N GLY A 317 9.59 -20.63 -35.95
CA GLY A 317 10.27 -21.88 -36.31
C GLY A 317 10.99 -22.53 -35.14
N TRP A 318 10.48 -22.41 -33.91
CA TRP A 318 11.12 -23.03 -32.75
C TRP A 318 10.97 -24.55 -32.79
N ALA A 319 12.01 -25.26 -32.34
CA ALA A 319 12.02 -26.72 -32.32
C ALA A 319 10.83 -27.32 -31.54
N GLN A 320 10.29 -26.59 -30.56
CA GLN A 320 9.18 -27.02 -29.70
C GLN A 320 7.79 -26.70 -30.27
N ALA A 321 7.70 -26.18 -31.50
CA ALA A 321 6.43 -25.91 -32.15
C ALA A 321 5.68 -27.22 -32.47
N PRO A 322 4.37 -27.34 -32.12
CA PRO A 322 3.54 -28.44 -32.58
C PRO A 322 3.48 -28.48 -34.12
N PRO A 323 3.38 -29.66 -34.74
CA PRO A 323 3.37 -29.79 -36.21
C PRO A 323 2.10 -29.23 -36.86
N ARG A 324 1.06 -28.96 -36.06
CA ARG A 324 -0.24 -28.46 -36.51
C ARG A 324 -0.77 -27.44 -35.53
N ARG A 325 -1.65 -26.57 -36.00
CA ARG A 325 -2.36 -25.63 -35.14
C ARG A 325 -3.30 -26.37 -34.18
N LEU A 326 -3.18 -26.07 -32.88
CA LEU A 326 -3.94 -26.75 -31.82
C LEU A 326 -5.01 -25.88 -31.14
N VAL A 327 -4.88 -24.55 -31.19
CA VAL A 327 -5.83 -23.62 -30.56
C VAL A 327 -6.41 -22.69 -31.63
N PHE A 328 -7.74 -22.65 -31.71
CA PHE A 328 -8.49 -21.90 -32.72
C PHE A 328 -9.17 -20.69 -32.08
N ALA A 329 -9.63 -19.75 -32.92
CA ALA A 329 -10.39 -18.59 -32.45
C ALA A 329 -11.68 -18.99 -31.72
N ALA A 330 -12.30 -20.10 -32.11
CA ALA A 330 -13.51 -20.64 -31.48
C ALA A 330 -13.28 -21.17 -30.05
N ASP A 331 -12.05 -21.51 -29.69
CA ASP A 331 -11.71 -22.02 -28.36
C ASP A 331 -11.67 -20.91 -27.29
N VAL A 332 -11.54 -19.65 -27.73
CA VAL A 332 -11.46 -18.50 -26.83
C VAL A 332 -12.86 -18.24 -26.25
N PRO A 333 -13.07 -18.38 -24.93
CA PRO A 333 -14.37 -18.14 -24.30
C PRO A 333 -14.88 -16.74 -24.65
N LYS A 334 -16.12 -16.62 -25.12
CA LYS A 334 -16.76 -15.31 -25.28
C LYS A 334 -17.11 -14.77 -23.89
N LEU A 335 -16.70 -13.54 -23.62
CA LEU A 335 -17.16 -12.85 -22.42
C LEU A 335 -18.52 -12.26 -22.70
N ASP A 336 -19.45 -12.50 -21.79
CA ASP A 336 -20.62 -11.64 -21.70
C ASP A 336 -20.09 -10.22 -21.51
N GLN A 337 -20.39 -9.32 -22.44
CA GLN A 337 -20.06 -7.91 -22.28
C GLN A 337 -21.17 -7.31 -21.40
N PRO A 338 -20.97 -7.13 -20.08
CA PRO A 338 -21.92 -6.36 -19.31
C PRO A 338 -21.94 -4.96 -19.93
N LEU A 339 -23.12 -4.54 -20.38
CA LEU A 339 -23.34 -3.15 -20.78
C LEU A 339 -22.78 -2.24 -19.67
N PRO A 340 -22.00 -1.19 -20.02
CA PRO A 340 -21.55 -0.22 -19.04
C PRO A 340 -22.76 0.29 -18.26
N ARG A 341 -22.91 -0.13 -17.00
CA ARG A 341 -23.96 0.39 -16.12
C ARG A 341 -23.49 1.75 -15.64
N ALA A 342 -23.86 2.79 -16.37
CA ALA A 342 -23.86 4.13 -15.79
C ALA A 342 -24.74 4.09 -14.53
N LEU A 343 -24.30 4.76 -13.47
CA LEU A 343 -25.16 4.95 -12.31
C LEU A 343 -26.38 5.75 -12.73
N ALA A 344 -27.57 5.29 -12.34
CA ALA A 344 -28.77 6.08 -12.53
C ALA A 344 -28.64 7.41 -11.75
N PRO A 345 -29.22 8.53 -12.23
CA PRO A 345 -28.99 9.86 -11.65
C PRO A 345 -29.30 9.96 -10.15
N ASP A 346 -30.30 9.24 -9.68
CA ASP A 346 -30.70 9.13 -8.27
C ASP A 346 -29.66 8.39 -7.43
N VAL A 347 -29.16 7.26 -7.93
CA VAL A 347 -28.10 6.48 -7.29
C VAL A 347 -26.80 7.26 -7.27
N ASP A 348 -26.48 7.96 -8.36
CA ASP A 348 -25.31 8.82 -8.45
C ASP A 348 -25.37 9.97 -7.43
N ALA A 349 -26.51 10.64 -7.32
CA ALA A 349 -26.73 11.69 -6.33
C ALA A 349 -26.60 11.13 -4.89
N ALA A 350 -27.15 9.95 -4.61
CA ALA A 350 -27.02 9.30 -3.32
C ALA A 350 -25.56 8.94 -2.99
N VAL A 351 -24.81 8.41 -3.97
CA VAL A 351 -23.38 8.11 -3.83
C VAL A 351 -22.57 9.38 -3.59
N MET A 352 -22.80 10.43 -4.37
CA MET A 352 -22.07 11.70 -4.23
C MET A 352 -22.40 12.41 -2.91
N ASN A 353 -23.63 12.30 -2.42
CA ASN A 353 -23.99 12.73 -1.07
C ASN A 353 -23.22 11.92 -0.02
N ALA A 354 -23.12 10.60 -0.14
CA ALA A 354 -22.34 9.79 0.79
C ALA A 354 -20.84 10.15 0.76
N VAL A 355 -20.29 10.40 -0.44
CA VAL A 355 -18.90 10.84 -0.63
C VAL A 355 -18.62 12.17 0.08
N ALA A 356 -19.56 13.12 0.06
CA ALA A 356 -19.42 14.39 0.78
C ALA A 356 -19.22 14.21 2.29
N HIS A 357 -19.82 13.16 2.87
CA HIS A 357 -19.73 12.84 4.29
C HIS A 357 -18.54 11.94 4.65
N LEU A 358 -17.69 11.55 3.67
CA LEU A 358 -16.48 10.80 3.97
C LEU A 358 -15.53 11.64 4.83
N GLN A 359 -15.07 11.04 5.92
CA GLN A 359 -14.11 11.66 6.84
C GLN A 359 -12.69 11.71 6.27
N ASP A 360 -12.37 10.86 5.30
CA ASP A 360 -11.09 10.86 4.58
C ASP A 360 -11.11 11.90 3.44
N PRO A 361 -10.35 13.02 3.54
CA PRO A 361 -10.31 14.05 2.51
C PRO A 361 -9.72 13.52 1.20
N PHE A 362 -8.80 12.56 1.24
CA PHE A 362 -8.20 11.97 0.05
C PHE A 362 -9.24 11.16 -0.74
N ALA A 363 -9.99 10.29 -0.06
CA ALA A 363 -11.09 9.55 -0.67
C ALA A 363 -12.18 10.49 -1.20
N ARG A 364 -12.57 11.51 -0.42
CA ARG A 364 -13.59 12.48 -0.82
C ARG A 364 -13.21 13.23 -2.09
N ILE A 365 -12.03 13.87 -2.10
CA ILE A 365 -11.55 14.64 -3.26
C ILE A 365 -11.31 13.72 -4.45
N GLY A 366 -10.67 12.58 -4.23
CA GLY A 366 -10.38 11.61 -5.29
C GLY A 366 -11.64 11.10 -5.98
N LEU A 367 -12.67 10.72 -5.21
CA LEU A 367 -13.94 10.24 -5.77
C LEU A 367 -14.70 11.35 -6.52
N THR A 368 -14.72 12.58 -5.99
CA THR A 368 -15.32 13.72 -6.70
C THR A 368 -14.63 14.01 -8.03
N VAL A 369 -13.29 13.97 -8.07
CA VAL A 369 -12.52 14.21 -9.29
C VAL A 369 -12.69 13.08 -10.30
N LEU A 370 -12.65 11.82 -9.84
CA LEU A 370 -12.92 10.66 -10.69
C LEU A 370 -14.30 10.74 -11.34
N ARG A 371 -15.31 11.20 -10.58
CA ARG A 371 -16.69 11.36 -11.07
C ARG A 371 -16.85 12.51 -12.04
N GLY A 372 -16.22 13.66 -11.78
CA GLY A 372 -16.32 14.87 -12.60
C GLY A 372 -15.55 14.78 -13.91
N ALA A 373 -14.38 14.13 -13.91
CA ALA A 373 -13.49 14.06 -15.07
C ALA A 373 -13.54 12.71 -15.81
N GLY A 374 -14.26 11.70 -15.30
CA GLY A 374 -14.32 10.37 -15.91
C GLY A 374 -12.96 9.63 -15.96
N LEU A 375 -12.02 10.03 -15.11
CA LEU A 375 -10.66 9.49 -15.13
C LEU A 375 -10.62 8.04 -14.66
N ARG A 376 -9.76 7.23 -15.28
CA ARG A 376 -9.43 5.90 -14.74
C ARG A 376 -8.65 6.08 -13.43
N ALA A 377 -8.93 5.23 -12.43
CA ALA A 377 -8.31 5.31 -11.10
C ALA A 377 -6.77 5.39 -11.12
N GLY A 378 -6.11 4.74 -12.08
CA GLY A 378 -4.65 4.79 -12.24
C GLY A 378 -4.10 6.14 -12.71
N ASN A 379 -4.92 6.95 -13.38
CA ASN A 379 -4.54 8.29 -13.85
C ASN A 379 -4.70 9.31 -12.71
N CYS A 380 -5.73 9.15 -11.87
CA CYS A 380 -5.94 10.04 -10.72
C CYS A 380 -4.81 9.98 -9.69
N SER A 381 -4.14 8.83 -9.53
CA SER A 381 -3.01 8.67 -8.60
C SER A 381 -1.66 9.14 -9.17
N THR A 382 -1.58 9.41 -10.48
CA THR A 382 -0.34 9.83 -11.16
C THR A 382 -0.38 11.28 -11.65
N SER A 383 -1.55 11.93 -11.64
CA SER A 383 -1.68 13.34 -11.98
C SER A 383 -0.86 14.23 -11.05
N ASN A 384 0.17 14.87 -11.59
CA ASN A 384 0.82 16.01 -10.99
C ASN A 384 -0.10 17.22 -11.21
N TRP A 385 -0.65 17.80 -10.14
CA TRP A 385 -1.66 18.89 -10.18
C TRP A 385 -1.14 20.23 -10.74
N ALA A 386 0.02 20.24 -11.40
CA ALA A 386 0.60 21.41 -12.05
C ALA A 386 -0.04 21.75 -13.42
N ALA A 387 -0.93 20.91 -13.95
CA ALA A 387 -1.55 21.13 -15.27
C ALA A 387 -2.83 21.98 -15.24
N SER A 388 -3.39 22.27 -14.06
CA SER A 388 -4.54 23.18 -13.92
C SER A 388 -4.06 24.63 -13.87
N SER A 389 -3.66 25.16 -15.02
CA SER A 389 -3.55 26.61 -15.23
C SER A 389 -4.86 27.11 -15.83
N THR A 390 -5.64 27.83 -15.04
CA THR A 390 -6.75 28.64 -15.55
C THR A 390 -6.12 29.77 -16.35
N THR A 391 -6.06 29.60 -17.68
CA THR A 391 -5.67 30.70 -18.56
C THR A 391 -6.89 31.60 -18.67
N ASP A 392 -6.94 32.61 -17.81
CA ASP A 392 -7.90 33.70 -17.91
C ASP A 392 -7.55 34.49 -19.18
N ARG A 393 -8.30 34.27 -20.26
CA ARG A 393 -8.24 35.12 -21.45
C ARG A 393 -9.25 36.24 -21.24
N PRO A 394 -8.84 37.53 -21.27
CA PRO A 394 -9.81 38.60 -21.33
C PRO A 394 -10.46 38.58 -22.73
N GLU A 395 -11.79 38.53 -22.78
CA GLU A 395 -12.53 38.76 -24.02
C GLU A 395 -12.37 40.23 -24.46
N PRO A 396 -12.21 40.50 -25.77
CA PRO A 396 -12.26 41.86 -26.29
C PRO A 396 -13.69 42.24 -26.67
N GLY A 397 -14.15 43.41 -26.19
CA GLY A 397 -15.34 44.11 -26.70
C GLY A 397 -16.36 44.43 -25.63
#